data_AF-A0A5E5AMJ0-F1
#
_entry.id   AF-A0A5E5AMJ0-F1
#
_cell.length_a   1.000
_cell.length_b   1.000
_cell.length_c   1.000
_cell.angle_alpha   90.00
_cell.angle_beta   90.00
_cell.angle_gamma   90.00
#
_symmetry.space_group_name_H-M   'P 1'
#
loop_
_entity.id
_entity.type
_entity.pdbx_description
1 polymer ?
#
loop_
_entity_poly.entity_id
_entity_poly.type
_entity_poly.pdbx_seq_one_letter_code
_entity_poly.pdbx_strand_id
1 'polypeptide(L)'
;MGASAGDHKILQRSGRLASSVHPSHDANTARVSTNVVYAAIHQFGGTIQRHPMSGHVRLRTGRDGKLLRQADHPHLAVFAKAGHKQVSVKRWTRSEGWSIHIPARPFFSMTESDCQNAESEVSAYLRRLFD
;
A
#
# COMPACT_ATOMS: atom_id res chain seq x y z
N MET A 1 21.98 -3.86 11.19
CA MET A 1 21.98 -2.67 10.31
C MET A 1 20.54 -2.34 9.97
N GLY A 2 19.89 -1.52 10.78
CA GLY A 2 18.51 -1.09 10.53
C GLY A 2 18.49 -0.04 9.43
N ALA A 3 17.60 -0.19 8.44
CA ALA A 3 17.45 0.78 7.37
C ALA A 3 17.17 2.17 7.96
N SER A 4 17.95 3.17 7.53
CA SER A 4 17.70 4.57 7.82
C SER A 4 16.28 4.93 7.37
N ALA A 5 15.57 5.71 8.19
CA ALA A 5 14.15 6.00 8.02
C ALA A 5 13.78 6.75 6.72
N GLY A 6 14.75 7.04 5.84
CA GLY A 6 14.55 7.67 4.53
C GLY A 6 15.00 6.84 3.31
N ASP A 7 15.55 5.63 3.48
CA ASP A 7 16.17 4.90 2.34
C ASP A 7 15.15 4.21 1.42
N HIS A 8 13.92 3.98 1.90
CA HIS A 8 12.88 3.30 1.14
C HIS A 8 11.77 4.26 0.73
N LYS A 9 11.55 4.42 -0.59
CA LYS A 9 10.44 5.24 -1.11
C LYS A 9 9.12 4.83 -0.46
N ILE A 10 8.45 5.78 0.18
CA ILE A 10 7.12 5.58 0.76
C ILE A 10 6.14 5.36 -0.39
N LEU A 11 5.51 4.19 -0.41
CA LEU A 11 4.50 3.87 -1.42
C LEU A 11 3.20 4.60 -1.08
N GLN A 12 2.93 5.69 -1.78
CA GLN A 12 1.69 6.45 -1.65
C GLN A 12 0.77 6.13 -2.83
N ARG A 13 -0.44 5.61 -2.53
CA ARG A 13 -1.48 5.45 -3.56
C ARG A 13 -2.13 6.79 -3.93
N SER A 14 -2.14 7.72 -2.98
CA SER A 14 -2.68 9.09 -3.07
C SER A 14 -2.05 9.95 -1.97
N GLY A 15 -2.07 11.28 -2.10
CA GLY A 15 -1.60 12.21 -1.07
C GLY A 15 -2.38 12.20 0.26
N ARG A 16 -3.40 11.33 0.40
CA ARG A 16 -4.26 11.24 1.59
C ARG A 16 -3.50 11.06 2.92
N LEU A 17 -2.41 10.28 2.93
CA LEU A 17 -1.60 10.10 4.13
C LEU A 17 -0.86 11.39 4.48
N ALA A 18 -0.21 12.01 3.51
CA ALA A 18 0.49 13.27 3.73
C ALA A 18 -0.47 14.37 4.22
N SER A 19 -1.68 14.43 3.67
CA SER A 19 -2.69 15.41 4.07
C SER A 19 -3.32 15.16 5.44
N SER A 20 -3.21 13.95 6.00
CA SER A 20 -3.84 13.60 7.28
C SER A 20 -2.91 13.74 8.48
N VAL A 21 -1.66 14.13 8.25
CA VAL A 21 -0.71 14.42 9.32
C VAL A 21 -1.03 15.80 9.86
N HIS A 22 -1.53 15.87 11.08
CA HIS A 22 -1.89 17.12 11.74
C HIS A 22 -1.05 17.33 13.00
N PRO A 23 -0.42 18.51 13.14
CA PRO A 23 0.16 18.93 14.40
C PRO A 23 -0.95 19.38 15.37
N SER A 24 -0.76 19.11 16.65
CA SER A 24 -1.51 19.68 17.76
C SER A 24 -0.55 20.04 18.88
N HIS A 25 -0.84 21.10 19.63
CA HIS A 25 0.03 21.56 20.71
C HIS A 25 -0.78 22.06 21.89
N ASP A 26 -0.14 22.02 23.05
CA ASP A 26 -0.60 22.53 24.34
C ASP A 26 0.61 23.20 25.03
N ALA A 27 0.40 23.90 26.15
CA ALA A 27 1.43 24.65 26.86
C ALA A 27 2.71 23.85 27.15
N ASN A 28 2.57 22.54 27.36
CA ASN A 28 3.68 21.65 27.72
C ASN A 28 3.96 20.55 26.69
N THR A 29 3.16 20.44 25.62
CA THR A 29 3.30 19.30 24.69
C THR A 29 3.07 19.72 23.25
N ALA A 30 3.90 19.20 22.34
CA ALA A 30 3.64 19.21 20.91
C ALA A 30 3.43 17.77 20.45
N ARG A 31 2.40 17.53 19.65
CA ARG A 31 2.02 16.21 19.13
C ARG A 31 1.83 16.32 17.63
N VAL A 32 2.25 15.30 16.90
CA VAL A 32 1.93 15.13 15.48
C VAL A 32 1.29 13.77 15.34
N SER A 33 0.11 13.72 14.74
CA SER A 33 -0.69 12.50 14.66
C SER A 33 -1.34 12.34 13.29
N THR A 34 -1.75 11.11 12.99
CA THR A 34 -2.57 10.78 11.83
C THR A 34 -3.69 9.85 12.27
N ASN A 35 -4.93 10.14 11.87
CA ASN A 35 -6.08 9.27 12.11
C ASN A 35 -6.31 8.27 10.97
N VAL A 36 -5.50 8.34 9.91
CA VAL A 36 -5.64 7.46 8.77
C VAL A 36 -5.03 6.11 9.13
N VAL A 37 -5.87 5.08 9.12
CA VAL A 37 -5.44 3.67 9.13
C VAL A 37 -4.78 3.38 7.79
N TYR A 38 -3.55 3.85 7.62
CA TYR A 38 -2.70 3.52 6.48
C TYR A 38 -1.88 2.31 6.87
N ALA A 39 -2.26 1.16 6.29
CA ALA A 39 -1.56 -0.13 6.31
C ALA A 39 -0.42 -0.22 7.34
N ALA A 40 -0.71 -0.63 8.58
CA ALA A 40 0.31 -0.82 9.63
C ALA A 40 1.50 -1.69 9.13
N ILE A 41 1.23 -2.63 8.24
CA ILE A 41 2.23 -3.47 7.59
C ILE A 41 3.22 -2.69 6.70
N HIS A 42 2.90 -1.47 6.25
CA HIS A 42 3.85 -0.59 5.59
C HIS A 42 4.77 0.09 6.61
N GLN A 43 4.27 0.55 7.77
CA GLN A 43 5.10 1.19 8.80
C GLN A 43 6.08 0.19 9.41
N PHE A 44 5.58 -0.97 9.84
CA PHE A 44 6.36 -1.95 10.59
C PHE A 44 6.99 -3.03 9.71
N GLY A 45 6.56 -3.15 8.45
CA GLY A 45 6.83 -4.33 7.66
C GLY A 45 5.99 -5.52 8.11
N GLY A 46 6.10 -6.63 7.39
CA GLY A 46 5.48 -7.88 7.78
C GLY A 46 5.22 -8.81 6.60
N THR A 47 4.73 -10.00 6.92
CA THR A 47 4.44 -11.04 5.94
C THR A 47 2.94 -11.28 5.86
N ILE A 48 2.36 -11.12 4.66
CA ILE A 48 0.97 -11.47 4.40
C ILE A 48 0.91 -12.91 3.91
N GLN A 49 0.19 -13.76 4.63
CA GLN A 49 -0.07 -15.13 4.21
C GLN A 49 -1.34 -15.18 3.35
N ARG A 50 -1.23 -15.73 2.14
CA ARG A 50 -2.37 -16.01 1.26
C ARG A 50 -2.60 -17.51 1.23
N HIS A 51 -3.79 -17.94 1.65
CA HIS A 51 -4.19 -19.34 1.54
C HIS A 51 -4.37 -19.76 0.07
N PRO A 52 -4.25 -21.07 -0.23
CA PRO A 52 -4.69 -21.62 -1.50
C PRO A 52 -6.11 -21.17 -1.83
N MET A 53 -6.36 -20.85 -3.09
CA MET A 53 -7.67 -20.38 -3.52
C MET A 53 -8.04 -20.97 -4.87
N SER A 54 -9.32 -21.24 -5.05
CA SER A 54 -9.88 -21.63 -6.34
C SER A 54 -11.04 -20.72 -6.68
N GLY A 55 -11.23 -20.47 -7.96
CA GLY A 55 -12.29 -19.62 -8.46
C GLY A 55 -12.79 -20.10 -9.80
N HIS A 56 -13.83 -19.44 -10.29
CA HIS A 56 -14.39 -19.69 -11.61
C HIS A 56 -14.17 -18.46 -12.48
N VAL A 57 -13.75 -18.70 -13.71
CA VAL A 57 -13.58 -17.68 -14.73
C VAL A 57 -14.57 -17.95 -15.85
N ARG A 58 -15.28 -16.90 -16.26
CA ARG A 58 -16.20 -16.93 -17.40
C ARG A 58 -15.44 -16.50 -18.64
N LEU A 59 -15.32 -17.39 -19.63
CA LEU A 59 -14.66 -17.12 -20.90
C LEU A 59 -15.69 -17.09 -22.03
N ARG A 60 -15.56 -16.15 -22.98
CA ARG A 60 -16.47 -16.05 -24.13
C ARG A 60 -16.24 -17.22 -25.06
N THR A 61 -17.33 -17.73 -25.63
CA THR A 61 -17.29 -18.70 -26.72
C THR A 61 -17.90 -18.09 -27.97
N GLY A 62 -17.45 -18.56 -29.14
CA GLY A 62 -18.15 -18.33 -30.40
C GLY A 62 -19.43 -19.15 -30.49
N ARG A 63 -20.18 -18.96 -31.57
CA ARG A 63 -21.37 -19.78 -31.87
C ARG A 63 -21.02 -21.25 -32.06
N ASP A 64 -19.79 -21.52 -32.52
CA ASP A 64 -19.24 -22.87 -32.72
C ASP A 64 -18.77 -23.53 -31.41
N GLY A 65 -18.99 -22.90 -30.25
CA GLY A 65 -18.58 -23.42 -28.94
C GLY A 65 -17.09 -23.29 -28.61
N LYS A 66 -16.24 -22.94 -29.59
CA LYS A 66 -14.81 -22.68 -29.36
C LYS A 66 -14.60 -21.41 -28.53
N LEU A 67 -13.58 -21.42 -27.68
CA LEU A 67 -13.18 -20.24 -26.89
C LEU A 67 -12.74 -19.12 -27.82
N LEU A 68 -13.27 -17.93 -27.59
CA LEU A 68 -12.88 -16.73 -28.34
C LEU A 68 -11.52 -16.27 -27.83
N ARG A 69 -10.59 -16.04 -28.77
CA ARG A 69 -9.20 -15.65 -28.49
C ARG A 69 -8.99 -14.16 -28.76
N GLN A 70 -8.01 -13.56 -28.08
CA GLN A 70 -7.60 -12.18 -28.39
C GLN A 70 -6.91 -12.14 -29.75
N ALA A 71 -7.06 -11.01 -30.47
CA ALA A 71 -6.50 -10.83 -31.81
C ALA A 71 -4.97 -10.89 -31.79
N ASP A 72 -4.33 -10.13 -30.90
CA ASP A 72 -2.87 -10.04 -30.82
C ASP A 72 -2.23 -11.22 -30.05
N HIS A 73 -3.04 -11.93 -29.26
CA HIS A 73 -2.59 -12.99 -28.37
C HIS A 73 -3.49 -14.23 -28.51
N PRO A 74 -3.27 -15.08 -29.53
CA PRO A 74 -4.14 -16.21 -29.84
C PRO A 74 -4.18 -17.29 -28.74
N HIS A 75 -3.17 -17.33 -27.87
CA HIS A 75 -3.13 -18.24 -26.73
C HIS A 75 -4.00 -17.78 -25.54
N LEU A 76 -4.48 -16.53 -25.53
CA LEU A 76 -5.30 -15.96 -24.46
C LEU A 76 -6.78 -15.95 -24.85
N ALA A 77 -7.64 -16.36 -23.93
CA ALA A 77 -9.10 -16.35 -24.12
C ALA A 77 -9.70 -15.02 -23.61
N VAL A 78 -10.81 -14.60 -24.23
CA VAL A 78 -11.49 -13.36 -23.86
C VAL A 78 -12.44 -13.60 -22.69
N PHE A 79 -12.35 -12.79 -21.64
CA PHE A 79 -13.25 -12.84 -20.49
C PHE A 79 -14.68 -12.41 -20.86
N ALA A 80 -15.66 -13.08 -20.28
CA ALA A 80 -17.07 -12.79 -20.47
C ALA A 80 -17.62 -11.92 -19.33
N LYS A 81 -18.35 -10.85 -19.69
CA LYS A 81 -19.17 -10.08 -18.73
C LYS A 81 -20.23 -10.99 -18.09
N ALA A 82 -20.75 -10.58 -16.93
CA ALA A 82 -21.73 -11.34 -16.16
C ALA A 82 -22.98 -11.74 -16.98
N GLY A 83 -23.55 -10.81 -17.75
CA GLY A 83 -24.74 -11.05 -18.58
C GLY A 83 -24.49 -11.74 -19.93
N HIS A 84 -23.24 -12.06 -20.28
CA HIS A 84 -22.95 -12.73 -21.55
C HIS A 84 -23.43 -14.19 -21.50
N LYS A 85 -24.12 -14.64 -22.56
CA LYS A 85 -24.75 -15.97 -22.63
C LYS A 85 -23.81 -17.05 -23.20
N GLN A 86 -23.06 -16.71 -24.24
CA GLN A 86 -22.11 -17.64 -24.87
C GLN A 86 -20.82 -17.69 -24.05
N VAL A 87 -20.81 -18.56 -23.04
CA VAL A 87 -19.77 -18.62 -22.01
C VAL A 87 -19.39 -20.06 -21.70
N SER A 88 -18.09 -20.29 -21.56
CA SER A 88 -17.54 -21.47 -20.90
C SER A 88 -17.00 -21.07 -19.53
N VAL A 89 -17.47 -21.73 -18.48
CA VAL A 89 -16.96 -21.51 -17.12
C VAL A 89 -15.79 -22.47 -16.89
N LYS A 90 -14.63 -21.91 -16.57
CA LYS A 90 -13.42 -22.68 -16.25
C LYS A 90 -13.05 -22.45 -14.80
N ARG A 91 -12.90 -23.53 -14.06
CA ARG A 91 -12.33 -23.49 -12.71
C ARG A 91 -10.83 -23.27 -12.84
N TRP A 92 -10.30 -22.34 -12.07
CA TRP A 92 -8.87 -22.24 -11.82
C TRP A 92 -8.64 -22.55 -10.35
N THR A 93 -7.55 -23.25 -10.08
CA THR A 93 -7.14 -23.61 -8.74
C THR A 93 -5.70 -23.23 -8.58
N ARG A 94 -5.40 -22.45 -7.54
CA ARG A 94 -4.05 -22.27 -7.06
C ARG A 94 -3.87 -23.17 -5.85
N SER A 95 -3.17 -24.28 -6.05
CA SER A 95 -3.04 -25.37 -5.09
C SER A 95 -2.26 -24.96 -3.84
N GLU A 96 -1.30 -24.05 -4.01
CA GLU A 96 -0.42 -23.62 -2.92
C GLU A 96 -0.72 -22.18 -2.51
N GLY A 97 -0.69 -21.97 -1.19
CA GLY A 97 -0.67 -20.63 -0.62
C GLY A 97 0.68 -19.98 -0.88
N TRP A 98 0.76 -18.66 -0.73
CA TRP A 98 2.03 -17.96 -0.84
C TRP A 98 2.13 -16.84 0.17
N SER A 99 3.36 -16.54 0.56
CA SER A 99 3.69 -15.45 1.45
C SER A 99 4.13 -14.24 0.65
N ILE A 100 3.64 -13.06 1.02
CA ILE A 100 4.10 -11.77 0.48
C ILE A 100 4.89 -11.09 1.60
N HIS A 101 6.19 -10.92 1.40
CA HIS A 101 7.06 -10.19 2.31
C HIS A 101 7.04 -8.68 1.97
N ILE A 102 6.62 -7.86 2.92
CA ILE A 102 6.60 -6.40 2.81
C ILE A 102 7.66 -5.84 3.77
N PRO A 103 8.71 -5.15 3.27
CA PRO A 103 9.68 -4.50 4.15
C PRO A 103 9.06 -3.28 4.84
N ALA A 104 9.59 -2.93 6.00
CA ALA A 104 9.21 -1.71 6.71
C ALA A 104 9.54 -0.46 5.88
N ARG A 105 8.59 0.48 5.83
CA ARG A 105 8.64 1.78 5.15
C ARG A 105 8.08 2.83 6.11
N PRO A 106 8.84 3.19 7.16
CA PRO A 106 8.37 4.15 8.15
C PRO A 106 8.10 5.50 7.47
N PHE A 107 6.91 6.05 7.68
CA PHE A 107 6.53 7.38 7.20
C PHE A 107 6.44 8.41 8.33
N PHE A 108 6.44 7.92 9.57
CA PHE A 108 6.55 8.72 10.77
C PHE A 108 7.75 8.19 11.55
N SER A 109 8.85 8.93 11.46
CA SER A 109 10.10 8.63 12.17
C SER A 109 10.74 9.95 12.58
N MET A 110 10.99 10.14 13.87
CA MET A 110 11.90 11.17 14.33
C MET A 110 13.31 10.59 14.27
N THR A 111 14.12 11.08 13.35
CA THR A 111 15.54 10.78 13.35
C THR A 111 16.24 11.61 14.43
N GLU A 112 17.43 11.20 14.83
CA GLU A 112 18.27 11.96 15.78
C GLU A 112 18.49 13.40 15.29
N SER A 113 18.69 13.58 13.98
CA SER A 113 18.84 14.89 13.36
C SER A 113 17.57 15.74 13.45
N ASP A 114 16.38 15.13 13.34
CA ASP A 114 15.11 15.84 13.53
C ASP A 114 14.96 16.33 14.98
N CYS A 115 15.40 15.52 15.95
CA CYS A 115 15.41 15.91 17.37
C CYS A 115 16.33 17.12 17.61
N GLN A 116 17.56 17.06 17.10
CA GLN A 116 18.54 18.14 17.22
C GLN A 116 18.06 19.44 16.55
N ASN A 117 17.42 19.32 15.38
CA ASN A 117 16.82 20.46 14.70
C ASN A 117 15.71 21.09 15.54
N ALA A 118 14.84 20.28 16.14
CA ALA A 118 13.76 20.78 17.01
C ALA A 118 14.33 21.52 18.23
N GLU A 119 15.37 20.99 18.87
CA GLU A 119 16.05 21.65 20.00
C GLU A 119 16.70 22.98 19.61
N SER A 120 17.34 23.02 18.44
CA SER A 120 17.96 24.23 17.90
C SER A 120 16.92 25.33 17.62
N GLU A 121 15.81 24.98 16.98
CA GLU A 121 14.71 25.91 16.69
C GLU A 121 14.05 26.46 17.97
N VAL A 122 13.82 25.60 18.97
CA VAL A 122 13.30 26.04 20.27
C VAL A 122 14.28 26.99 20.96
N SER A 123 15.57 26.67 20.95
CA SER A 123 16.61 27.52 21.53
C SER A 123 16.69 28.88 20.83
N ALA A 124 16.61 28.90 19.50
CA ALA A 124 16.60 30.12 18.71
C ALA A 124 15.36 31.00 19.01
N TYR A 125 14.19 30.38 19.11
CA TYR A 125 12.94 31.07 19.48
C TYR A 125 13.02 31.71 20.87
N LEU A 126 13.47 30.95 21.88
CA LEU A 126 13.59 31.46 23.25
C LEU A 126 14.58 32.61 23.34
N ARG A 127 15.74 32.54 22.65
CA ARG A 127 16.70 33.65 22.61
C ARG A 127 16.06 34.92 22.05
N ARG A 128 15.32 34.82 20.96
CA ARG A 128 14.61 35.97 20.34
C ARG A 128 13.51 36.54 21.23
N LEU A 129 12.91 35.74 22.11
CA LEU A 129 11.83 36.20 22.99
C LEU A 129 12.35 37.00 24.19
N PHE A 130 13.57 36.72 24.63
CA PHE A 130 14.20 37.35 25.81
C PHE A 130 15.22 38.46 25.47
N ASP A 131 15.56 38.62 24.18
CA ASP A 131 16.17 39.85 23.62
C ASP A 131 15.12 40.95 23.40
#